data_AF-A0A7S0BD74-F1
#
_entry.id   AF-A0A7S0BD74-F1
#
_cell.length_a   1.000
_cell.length_b   1.000
_cell.length_c   1.000
_cell.angle_alpha   90.00
_cell.angle_beta   90.00
_cell.angle_gamma   90.00
#
_symmetry.space_group_name_H-M   'P 1'
#
loop_
_entity.id
_entity.type
_entity.pdbx_description
1 polymer ?
#
loop_
_entity_poly.entity_id
_entity_poly.type
_entity_poly.pdbx_seq_one_letter_code
_entity_poly.pdbx_strand_id
1 'polypeptide(L)'
;MMEDRHFDNLHFSKVGGLGLVELNLLEMDLLKRLNFDLRMGLEELQDAESFLLCEVTSCNVNLGARERAVLRKYGLVGEDVFHRKRPVSPSMEREAASKVG
;
A
#
# COMPACT_ATOMS: atom_id res chain seq x y z
N MET A 1 7.28 10.32 -1.64
CA MET A 1 8.12 11.32 -0.95
C MET A 1 7.83 11.45 0.56
N MET A 2 7.13 10.50 1.19
CA MET A 2 6.79 10.57 2.64
C MET A 2 7.73 9.72 3.52
N GLU A 3 8.80 9.17 2.94
CA GLU A 3 9.80 8.39 3.66
C GLU A 3 11.12 9.16 3.72
N ASP A 4 11.82 9.09 4.85
CA ASP A 4 13.14 9.73 5.04
C ASP A 4 14.21 9.13 4.13
N ARG A 5 14.00 7.89 3.66
CA ARG A 5 14.84 7.22 2.67
C ARG A 5 14.09 7.13 1.35
N HIS A 6 14.78 7.47 0.28
CA HIS A 6 14.23 7.39 -1.07
C HIS A 6 15.28 6.80 -2.01
N PHE A 7 14.79 6.07 -3.02
CA PHE A 7 15.60 5.61 -4.14
C PHE A 7 15.46 6.58 -5.31
N ASP A 8 16.43 6.56 -6.21
CA ASP A 8 16.37 7.37 -7.42
C ASP A 8 15.44 6.75 -8.47
N ASN A 9 15.03 7.56 -9.44
CA ASN A 9 14.18 7.08 -10.54
C ASN A 9 14.89 6.03 -11.40
N LEU A 10 16.23 5.98 -11.40
CA LEU A 10 16.97 4.92 -12.07
C LEU A 10 16.78 3.56 -11.38
N HIS A 11 16.69 3.53 -10.06
CA HIS A 11 16.33 2.33 -9.32
C HIS A 11 14.89 1.91 -9.63
N PHE A 12 13.95 2.84 -9.54
CA PHE A 12 12.54 2.55 -9.81
C PHE A 12 12.29 2.14 -11.26
N SER A 13 13.03 2.69 -12.23
CA SER A 13 12.91 2.30 -13.63
C SER A 13 13.32 0.83 -13.85
N LYS A 14 14.36 0.38 -13.13
CA LYS A 14 14.80 -1.03 -13.16
C LYS A 14 13.79 -1.97 -12.51
N VAL A 15 13.21 -1.58 -11.37
CA VAL A 15 12.23 -2.40 -10.64
C VAL A 15 10.89 -2.46 -11.38
N GLY A 16 10.41 -1.33 -11.89
CA GLY A 16 9.13 -1.22 -12.59
C GLY A 16 9.16 -1.64 -14.06
N GLY A 17 10.35 -1.87 -14.63
CA GLY A 17 10.51 -2.25 -16.04
C GLY A 17 10.14 -1.14 -17.03
N LEU A 18 10.20 0.12 -16.59
CA LEU A 18 9.90 1.31 -17.40
C LEU A 18 11.18 2.02 -17.84
N GLY A 19 11.13 2.72 -18.97
CA GLY A 19 12.22 3.61 -19.36
C GLY A 19 12.38 4.76 -18.37
N LEU A 20 13.62 5.17 -18.05
CA LEU A 20 13.86 6.27 -17.12
C LEU A 20 13.17 7.57 -17.54
N VAL A 21 13.21 7.90 -18.83
CA VAL A 21 12.55 9.10 -19.37
C VAL A 21 11.04 9.03 -19.21
N GLU A 22 10.45 7.87 -19.50
CA GLU A 22 9.02 7.63 -19.35
C GLU A 22 8.59 7.75 -17.88
N LEU A 23 9.34 7.12 -16.98
CA LEU A 23 9.08 7.20 -15.54
C LEU A 23 9.14 8.64 -15.03
N ASN A 24 10.15 9.42 -15.47
CA ASN A 24 10.26 10.83 -15.11
C ASN A 24 9.08 11.66 -15.64
N LEU A 25 8.59 11.36 -16.85
CA LEU A 25 7.42 12.05 -17.42
C LEU A 25 6.14 11.72 -16.64
N LEU A 26 5.95 10.44 -16.28
CA LEU A 26 4.80 9.99 -15.49
C LEU A 26 4.80 10.62 -14.08
N GLU A 27 5.95 10.67 -13.42
CA GLU A 27 6.10 11.34 -12.13
C GLU A 27 5.71 12.83 -12.25
N MET A 28 6.26 13.53 -13.25
CA MET A 28 5.96 14.95 -13.45
C MET A 28 4.48 15.20 -13.82
N ASP A 29 3.85 14.33 -14.59
CA ASP A 29 2.42 14.45 -14.91
C ASP A 29 1.56 14.26 -13.64
N LEU A 30 1.88 13.25 -12.83
CA LEU A 30 1.19 13.00 -11.56
C LEU A 30 1.32 14.18 -10.60
N LEU A 31 2.54 14.70 -10.42
CA LEU A 31 2.79 15.84 -9.53
C LEU A 31 2.01 17.08 -9.96
N LYS A 32 1.92 17.33 -11.28
CA LYS A 32 1.10 18.43 -11.81
C LYS A 32 -0.39 18.24 -11.55
N ARG A 33 -0.92 17.03 -11.72
CA ARG A 33 -2.32 16.72 -11.44
C ARG A 33 -2.67 16.88 -9.95
N LEU A 34 -1.71 16.60 -9.08
CA LEU A 34 -1.84 16.80 -7.63
C LEU A 34 -1.55 18.25 -7.20
N ASN A 35 -1.26 19.17 -8.12
CA ASN A 35 -0.81 20.53 -7.82
C ASN A 35 0.38 20.58 -6.84
N PHE A 36 1.25 19.56 -6.88
CA PHE A 36 2.34 19.35 -5.94
C PHE A 36 1.90 19.26 -4.46
N ASP A 37 0.61 19.10 -4.16
CA ASP A 37 0.13 18.82 -2.82
C ASP A 37 0.18 17.31 -2.56
N LEU A 38 1.26 16.89 -1.90
CA LEU A 38 1.49 15.50 -1.50
C LEU A 38 1.20 15.28 -0.01
N ARG A 39 0.61 16.26 0.67
CA ARG A 39 0.25 16.09 2.07
C ARG A 39 -0.95 15.15 2.13
N MET A 40 -0.90 14.23 3.08
CA MET A 40 -2.00 13.31 3.36
C MET A 40 -2.22 13.30 4.86
N GLY A 41 -3.42 13.67 5.28
CA GLY A 41 -3.87 13.58 6.65
C GLY A 41 -4.14 12.14 7.08
N LEU A 42 -4.15 11.92 8.40
CA LEU A 42 -4.52 10.60 8.94
C LEU A 42 -5.97 10.22 8.61
N GLU A 43 -6.87 11.20 8.63
CA GLU A 43 -8.29 11.03 8.28
C GLU A 43 -8.46 10.66 6.80
N GLU A 44 -7.80 11.39 5.90
CA GLU A 44 -7.80 11.10 4.46
C GLU A 44 -7.26 9.70 4.15
N LEU A 45 -6.24 9.26 4.88
CA LEU A 45 -5.70 7.91 4.76
C LEU A 45 -6.70 6.84 5.24
N GLN A 46 -7.41 7.09 6.35
CA GLN A 46 -8.43 6.19 6.88
C GLN A 46 -9.65 6.09 5.95
N ASP A 47 -10.06 7.22 5.37
CA ASP A 47 -11.15 7.26 4.39
C ASP A 47 -10.76 6.50 3.12
N ALA A 48 -9.53 6.68 2.62
CA ALA A 48 -9.02 5.95 1.47
C ALA A 48 -8.93 4.44 1.74
N GLU A 49 -8.46 4.03 2.93
CA GLU A 49 -8.46 2.63 3.35
C GLU A 49 -9.88 2.07 3.36
N SER A 50 -10.82 2.78 4.00
CA SER A 50 -12.22 2.34 4.11
C SER A 50 -12.90 2.23 2.75
N PHE A 51 -12.65 3.18 1.85
CA PHE A 51 -13.13 3.15 0.47
C PHE A 51 -12.58 1.95 -0.31
N LEU A 52 -11.26 1.73 -0.26
CA LEU A 52 -10.62 0.59 -0.94
C LEU A 52 -11.12 -0.75 -0.41
N LEU A 53 -11.30 -0.87 0.90
CA LEU A 53 -11.89 -2.05 1.54
C LEU A 53 -13.32 -2.27 1.08
N CYS A 54 -14.14 -1.23 1.01
CA CYS A 54 -15.51 -1.30 0.53
C CYS A 54 -15.55 -1.73 -0.95
N GLU A 55 -14.71 -1.17 -1.81
CA GLU A 55 -14.66 -1.51 -3.23
C GLU A 55 -14.22 -2.95 -3.46
N VAL A 56 -13.13 -3.37 -2.81
CA VAL A 56 -12.61 -4.76 -2.92
C VAL A 56 -13.64 -5.77 -2.40
N THR A 57 -14.36 -5.44 -1.33
CA THR A 57 -15.40 -6.31 -0.80
C THR A 57 -16.69 -6.28 -1.63
N SER A 58 -17.03 -5.17 -2.27
CA SER A 58 -18.19 -5.04 -3.17
C SER A 58 -17.96 -5.76 -4.50
N CYS A 59 -16.71 -5.82 -4.99
CA CYS A 59 -16.33 -6.58 -6.19
C CYS A 59 -16.16 -8.09 -5.95
N ASN A 60 -16.28 -8.60 -4.71
CA ASN A 60 -16.10 -10.02 -4.38
C ASN A 60 -17.09 -10.98 -5.06
N VAL A 61 -18.14 -10.47 -5.71
CA VAL A 61 -19.20 -11.29 -6.29
C VAL A 61 -18.72 -12.19 -7.44
N ASN A 62 -17.56 -11.90 -8.05
CA ASN A 62 -17.03 -12.65 -9.22
C ASN A 62 -15.60 -13.21 -9.04
N LEU A 63 -15.03 -13.19 -7.84
CA LEU A 63 -13.64 -13.63 -7.65
C LEU A 63 -13.49 -15.15 -7.76
N GLY A 64 -12.34 -15.61 -8.26
CA GLY A 64 -11.97 -17.03 -8.24
C GLY A 64 -11.54 -17.51 -6.85
N ALA A 65 -11.28 -18.82 -6.72
CA ALA A 65 -10.86 -19.42 -5.45
C ALA A 65 -9.53 -18.86 -4.94
N ARG A 66 -8.62 -18.48 -5.85
CA ARG A 66 -7.29 -17.95 -5.54
C ARG A 66 -7.37 -16.53 -4.99
N GLU A 67 -8.16 -15.67 -5.61
CA GLU A 67 -8.35 -14.27 -5.23
C GLU A 67 -9.03 -14.20 -3.85
N ARG A 68 -10.04 -15.06 -3.59
CA ARG A 68 -10.63 -15.20 -2.26
C ARG A 68 -9.65 -15.69 -1.18
N ALA A 69 -8.66 -16.51 -1.55
CA ALA A 69 -7.63 -16.97 -0.60
C ALA A 69 -6.65 -15.85 -0.26
N VAL A 70 -6.29 -15.01 -1.24
CA VAL A 70 -5.48 -13.81 -1.04
C VAL A 70 -6.21 -12.84 -0.11
N LEU A 71 -7.46 -12.50 -0.40
CA LEU A 71 -8.21 -11.57 0.44
C LEU A 71 -8.37 -12.09 1.88
N ARG A 72 -8.62 -13.39 2.06
CA ARG A 72 -8.65 -14.01 3.40
C ARG A 72 -7.31 -13.93 4.14
N LYS A 73 -6.19 -14.17 3.45
CA LYS A 73 -4.85 -14.06 4.03
C LYS A 73 -4.59 -12.65 4.57
N TYR A 74 -5.09 -11.62 3.90
CA TYR A 74 -4.98 -10.23 4.32
C TYR A 74 -6.13 -9.76 5.23
N GLY A 75 -7.04 -10.66 5.63
CA GLY A 75 -8.15 -10.32 6.53
C GLY A 75 -9.24 -9.45 5.89
N LEU A 76 -9.27 -9.37 4.56
CA LEU A 76 -10.18 -8.54 3.76
C LEU A 76 -11.51 -9.25 3.43
N VAL A 77 -11.79 -10.38 4.09
CA VAL A 77 -13.03 -11.15 3.95
C VAL A 77 -13.45 -11.62 5.34
N GLY A 78 -14.55 -11.07 5.84
CA GLY A 78 -15.19 -11.43 7.11
C GLY A 78 -15.83 -10.23 7.78
N GLU A 79 -16.94 -10.44 8.50
CA GLU A 79 -17.72 -9.40 9.19
C GLU A 79 -16.98 -8.68 10.34
N ASP A 80 -15.72 -9.06 10.62
CA ASP A 80 -14.91 -8.55 11.73
C ASP A 80 -13.71 -7.68 11.28
N VAL A 81 -13.93 -6.75 10.34
CA VAL A 81 -12.87 -5.81 9.89
C VAL A 81 -12.50 -4.79 11.00
N PHE A 82 -13.36 -4.59 12.00
CA PHE A 82 -13.25 -3.48 12.96
C PHE A 82 -12.27 -3.69 14.14
N HIS A 83 -11.66 -4.87 14.30
CA HIS A 83 -10.85 -5.16 15.50
C HIS A 83 -9.52 -5.88 15.23
N ARG A 84 -8.69 -5.40 14.29
CA ARG A 84 -7.32 -5.94 14.16
C ARG A 84 -6.25 -4.89 14.37
N LYS A 85 -5.45 -5.11 15.42
CA LYS A 85 -4.14 -4.45 15.65
C LYS A 85 -3.29 -4.64 14.39
N ARG A 86 -2.60 -3.57 13.98
CA ARG A 86 -1.73 -3.55 12.78
C ARG A 86 -0.87 -4.82 12.71
N PRO A 87 -0.80 -5.49 11.55
CA PRO A 87 0.15 -6.58 11.36
C PRO A 87 1.56 -6.03 11.54
N VAL A 88 2.28 -6.60 12.51
CA VAL A 88 3.69 -6.29 12.75
C VAL A 88 4.49 -6.93 11.60
N SER A 89 5.33 -6.14 10.95
CA SER A 89 6.18 -6.63 9.87
C SER A 89 7.16 -7.69 10.40
N PRO A 90 7.51 -8.75 9.62
CA PRO A 90 8.44 -9.80 10.06
C PRO A 90 9.83 -9.29 10.48
N SER A 91 10.20 -8.09 10.02
CA SER A 91 11.42 -7.39 10.42
C SER A 91 11.36 -6.88 11.87
N MET A 92 10.18 -6.53 12.37
CA MET A 92 9.99 -6.03 13.74
C MET A 92 9.91 -7.15 14.78
N GLU A 93 9.50 -8.37 14.40
CA GLU A 93 9.52 -9.54 15.29
C GLU A 93 10.96 -9.96 15.66
N ARG A 94 11.91 -9.80 14.73
CA ARG A 94 13.33 -10.11 14.98
C ARG A 94 13.98 -9.13 15.95
N GLU A 95 13.57 -7.87 15.92
CA GLU A 95 14.07 -6.84 16.84
C GLU A 95 13.51 -7.01 18.26
N ALA A 96 12.25 -7.43 18.38
CA ALA A 96 11.63 -7.72 19.68
C ALA A 96 12.24 -8.96 20.35
N ALA A 97 12.56 -10.00 19.57
CA ALA A 97 13.19 -11.21 20.10
C ALA A 97 14.66 -11.01 20.53
N SER A 98 15.35 -9.99 20.01
CA SER A 98 16.76 -9.72 20.35
C SER A 98 16.93 -8.84 21.60
N LYS A 99 15.86 -8.30 22.19
CA LYS A 99 15.90 -7.49 23.42
C LYS A 99 15.48 -8.25 24.69
N VAL A 100 15.28 -9.56 24.60
CA VAL A 100 14.93 -10.44 25.73
C VAL A 100 15.97 -11.57 25.89
N GLY A 101 17.25 -11.25 25.68
CA GLY A 101 18.39 -12.11 25.95
C GLY A 101 19.35 -11.44 26.92
#